data_AF-A0AAE3IA49-F1
#
_entry.id   AF-A0AAE3IA49-F1
#
_cell.length_a   1.000
_cell.length_b   1.000
_cell.length_c   1.000
_cell.angle_alpha   90.00
_cell.angle_beta   90.00
_cell.angle_gamma   90.00
#
_symmetry.space_group_name_H-M   'P 1'
#
loop_
_entity.id
_entity.type
_entity.pdbx_description
1 polymer ?
#
loop_
_entity_poly.entity_id
_entity_poly.type
_entity_poly.pdbx_seq_one_letter_code
_entity_poly.pdbx_strand_id
1 'polypeptide(L)'
;MQVQDIHTNDQLLSSIEDRVEAASHEILIGTSPEVYEQIEDTLAESYAEGTFIALCLYSDGEEAATYDFEDTATLVRAWDQELDTLLTVDQQAGVIGMPNEEEDEVIGLEFDTERLYGLAFMQFMSQHWDESEEVYTTDARSLPYETANLRDAALNTALHLREGNAVGFRARVREAPAEEDSTWETMEGQLTTVRQSFAEPSTNSFFGEIGLVGHTDEEGRVTMGGHGAYFEDYEATDIVLTPL
;
A
#
# COMPACT_ATOMS: atom_id res chain seq x y z
N MET A 1 2.41 -8.15 20.68
CA MET A 1 0.96 -8.11 20.43
C MET A 1 0.34 -7.17 21.44
N GLN A 2 0.22 -5.91 21.06
CA GLN A 2 -0.56 -4.93 21.78
C GLN A 2 -1.82 -4.66 20.97
N VAL A 3 -2.96 -4.74 21.66
CA VAL A 3 -4.28 -4.44 21.12
C VAL A 3 -4.94 -3.57 22.18
N GLN A 4 -5.48 -2.42 21.79
CA GLN A 4 -6.06 -1.44 22.69
C GLN A 4 -7.45 -1.05 22.19
N ASP A 5 -8.42 -1.04 23.11
CA ASP A 5 -9.78 -0.61 22.82
C ASP A 5 -9.83 0.92 22.75
N ILE A 6 -10.61 1.44 21.81
CA ILE A 6 -10.88 2.87 21.63
C ILE A 6 -12.31 3.14 22.07
N HIS A 7 -12.51 4.20 22.86
CA HIS A 7 -13.80 4.48 23.51
C HIS A 7 -14.40 5.84 23.14
N THR A 8 -13.61 6.77 22.59
CA THR A 8 -14.09 8.11 22.23
C THR A 8 -13.66 8.50 20.82
N ASN A 9 -14.44 9.38 20.18
CA ASN A 9 -14.15 9.86 18.83
C ASN A 9 -12.79 10.58 18.78
N ASP A 10 -12.46 11.37 19.80
CA ASP A 10 -11.15 12.02 19.92
C ASP A 10 -10.00 10.99 19.96
N GLN A 11 -10.18 9.86 20.66
CA GLN A 11 -9.19 8.79 20.70
C GLN A 11 -9.08 8.10 19.34
N LEU A 12 -10.21 7.83 18.67
CA LEU A 12 -10.21 7.21 17.35
C LEU A 12 -9.44 8.06 16.35
N LEU A 13 -9.76 9.35 16.28
CA LEU A 13 -9.11 10.27 15.35
C LEU A 13 -7.62 10.42 15.67
N SER A 14 -7.27 10.62 16.94
CA SER A 14 -5.86 10.73 17.35
C SER A 14 -5.08 9.45 17.03
N SER A 15 -5.67 8.25 17.24
CA SER A 15 -5.03 6.99 16.89
C SER A 15 -4.83 6.83 15.37
N ILE A 16 -5.74 7.35 14.53
CA ILE A 16 -5.59 7.35 13.07
C ILE A 16 -4.46 8.32 12.67
N GLU A 17 -4.52 9.56 13.16
CA GLU A 17 -3.51 10.60 12.89
C GLU A 17 -2.11 10.14 13.31
N ASP A 18 -1.94 9.66 14.55
CA ASP A 18 -0.67 9.18 15.09
C ASP A 18 -0.08 8.03 14.24
N ARG A 19 -0.95 7.18 13.68
CA ARG A 19 -0.53 6.05 12.83
C ARG A 19 -0.13 6.49 11.44
N VAL A 20 -0.86 7.46 10.86
CA VAL A 20 -0.52 8.06 9.57
C VAL A 20 0.80 8.83 9.67
N GLU A 21 0.97 9.66 10.72
CA GLU A 21 2.20 10.42 10.97
C GLU A 21 3.41 9.49 11.18
N ALA A 22 3.22 8.33 11.83
CA ALA A 22 4.29 7.36 12.04
C ALA A 22 4.61 6.48 10.82
N ALA A 23 3.82 6.56 9.75
CA ALA A 23 3.99 5.73 8.56
C ALA A 23 5.26 6.13 7.78
N SER A 24 5.95 5.12 7.24
CA SER A 24 7.22 5.33 6.55
C SER A 24 7.28 4.70 5.16
N HIS A 25 6.42 3.72 4.86
CA HIS A 25 6.46 2.97 3.61
C HIS A 25 5.07 2.77 2.99
N GLU A 26 4.06 2.56 3.82
CA GLU A 26 2.72 2.19 3.35
C GLU A 26 1.61 2.63 4.29
N ILE A 27 0.56 3.20 3.70
CA ILE A 27 -0.75 3.39 4.30
C ILE A 27 -1.79 2.75 3.38
N LEU A 28 -2.58 1.83 3.91
CA LEU A 28 -3.82 1.40 3.28
C LEU A 28 -4.96 1.84 4.19
N ILE A 29 -5.86 2.67 3.69
CA ILE A 29 -6.93 3.26 4.48
C ILE A 29 -8.25 3.22 3.71
N GLY A 30 -9.25 2.58 4.31
CA GLY A 30 -10.65 2.77 3.94
C GLY A 30 -11.30 3.70 4.96
N THR A 31 -11.95 4.79 4.55
CA THR A 31 -12.53 5.75 5.50
C THR A 31 -13.64 6.61 4.89
N SER A 32 -14.41 7.29 5.74
CA SER A 32 -15.46 8.23 5.32
C SER A 32 -14.88 9.59 4.91
N PRO A 33 -15.61 10.39 4.11
CA PRO A 33 -15.23 11.77 3.80
C PRO A 33 -14.93 12.62 5.05
N GLU A 34 -15.75 12.48 6.09
CA GLU A 34 -15.58 13.24 7.35
C GLU A 34 -14.26 12.93 8.06
N VAL A 35 -13.82 11.68 8.07
CA VAL A 35 -12.54 11.30 8.68
C VAL A 35 -11.39 11.68 7.75
N TYR A 36 -11.53 11.48 6.44
CA TYR A 36 -10.52 11.90 5.45
C TYR A 36 -10.22 13.41 5.56
N GLU A 37 -11.24 14.26 5.60
CA GLU A 37 -11.09 15.72 5.73
C GLU A 37 -10.36 16.14 7.01
N GLN A 38 -10.42 15.34 8.07
CA GLN A 38 -9.70 15.62 9.32
C GLN A 38 -8.23 15.22 9.27
N ILE A 39 -7.88 14.20 8.48
CA ILE A 39 -6.50 13.68 8.37
C ILE A 39 -5.81 14.04 7.05
N GLU A 40 -6.44 14.85 6.21
CA GLU A 40 -5.98 15.22 4.87
C GLU A 40 -4.57 15.82 4.91
N ASP A 41 -4.33 16.78 5.81
CA ASP A 41 -3.02 17.41 6.01
C ASP A 41 -1.95 16.38 6.40
N THR A 42 -2.27 15.46 7.32
CA THR A 42 -1.35 14.40 7.77
C THR A 42 -1.03 13.41 6.65
N LEU A 43 -2.03 13.03 5.85
CA LEU A 43 -1.82 12.19 4.65
C LEU A 43 -0.93 12.91 3.63
N ALA A 44 -1.12 14.22 3.44
CA ALA A 44 -0.30 15.01 2.54
C ALA A 44 1.17 15.06 2.98
N GLU A 45 1.43 15.19 4.27
CA GLU A 45 2.76 15.13 4.85
C GLU A 45 3.40 13.75 4.61
N SER A 46 2.70 12.65 4.94
CA SER A 46 3.20 11.30 4.68
C SER A 46 3.46 11.02 3.19
N TYR A 47 2.60 11.51 2.30
CA TYR A 47 2.79 11.37 0.85
C TYR A 47 4.00 12.15 0.34
N ALA A 48 4.21 13.38 0.84
CA ALA A 48 5.37 14.20 0.49
C ALA A 48 6.70 13.55 0.93
N GLU A 49 6.67 12.76 2.00
CA GLU A 49 7.81 11.94 2.47
C GLU A 49 8.02 10.66 1.64
N GLY A 50 7.14 10.36 0.69
CA GLY A 50 7.26 9.23 -0.23
C GLY A 50 6.47 7.99 0.20
N THR A 51 5.54 8.10 1.14
CA THR A 51 4.70 6.99 1.58
C THR A 51 3.75 6.55 0.45
N PHE A 52 3.64 5.25 0.23
CA PHE A 52 2.61 4.69 -0.65
C PHE A 52 1.26 4.73 0.05
N ILE A 53 0.27 5.41 -0.53
CA ILE A 53 -1.05 5.59 0.07
C ILE A 53 -2.13 5.07 -0.86
N ALA A 54 -2.79 3.99 -0.47
CA ALA A 54 -3.99 3.48 -1.12
C ALA A 54 -5.22 3.84 -0.28
N LEU A 55 -6.03 4.75 -0.78
CA LEU A 55 -7.23 5.27 -0.12
C LEU A 55 -8.49 4.69 -0.77
N CYS A 56 -9.37 4.10 0.02
CA CYS A 56 -10.74 3.80 -0.37
C CYS A 56 -11.68 4.77 0.35
N LEU A 57 -12.29 5.69 -0.38
CA LEU A 57 -13.20 6.68 0.17
C LEU A 57 -14.64 6.13 0.15
N TYR A 58 -15.30 6.11 1.31
CA TYR A 58 -16.66 5.61 1.49
C TYR A 58 -17.69 6.63 1.02
N SER A 59 -17.79 6.77 -0.30
CA SER A 59 -18.64 7.72 -1.02
C SER A 59 -18.89 7.18 -2.43
N ASP A 60 -19.86 7.75 -3.14
CA ASP A 60 -19.98 7.47 -4.57
C ASP A 60 -18.83 8.09 -5.37
N GLY A 61 -18.56 7.53 -6.57
CA GLY A 61 -17.44 7.96 -7.39
C GLY A 61 -17.54 9.39 -7.91
N GLU A 62 -18.76 9.94 -8.08
CA GLU A 62 -18.93 11.33 -8.52
C GLU A 62 -18.58 12.32 -7.40
N GLU A 63 -18.97 12.00 -6.15
CA GLU A 63 -18.59 12.78 -4.96
C GLU A 63 -17.09 12.69 -4.69
N ALA A 64 -16.52 11.48 -4.70
CA ALA A 64 -15.08 11.27 -4.49
C ALA A 64 -14.23 12.05 -5.52
N ALA A 65 -14.66 12.10 -6.78
CA ALA A 65 -13.95 12.82 -7.83
C ALA A 65 -13.94 14.36 -7.67
N THR A 66 -14.63 14.91 -6.67
CA THR A 66 -14.58 16.34 -6.35
C THR A 66 -13.40 16.75 -5.47
N TYR A 67 -12.77 15.79 -4.79
CA TYR A 67 -11.59 15.99 -3.97
C TYR A 67 -10.31 16.06 -4.83
N ASP A 68 -9.29 16.73 -4.31
CA ASP A 68 -7.97 16.80 -4.93
C ASP A 68 -7.00 15.86 -4.22
N PHE A 69 -6.65 14.76 -4.87
CA PHE A 69 -5.82 13.70 -4.29
C PHE A 69 -4.34 13.78 -4.70
N GLU A 70 -3.94 14.79 -5.50
CA GLU A 70 -2.61 14.88 -6.11
C GLU A 70 -1.48 14.76 -5.07
N ASP A 71 -1.71 15.36 -3.90
CA ASP A 71 -0.75 15.45 -2.80
C ASP A 71 -1.10 14.56 -1.60
N THR A 72 -2.25 13.86 -1.58
CA THR A 72 -2.70 13.09 -0.40
C THR A 72 -2.72 11.59 -0.61
N ALA A 73 -2.65 11.12 -1.86
CA ALA A 73 -2.77 9.69 -2.16
C ALA A 73 -1.93 9.25 -3.36
N THR A 74 -1.57 7.97 -3.37
CA THR A 74 -0.98 7.31 -4.55
C THR A 74 -2.08 6.76 -5.46
N LEU A 75 -3.12 6.17 -4.85
CA LEU A 75 -4.27 5.58 -5.51
C LEU A 75 -5.51 5.90 -4.69
N VAL A 76 -6.60 6.26 -5.36
CA VAL A 76 -7.91 6.39 -4.72
C VAL A 76 -8.95 5.57 -5.45
N ARG A 77 -9.70 4.80 -4.67
CA ARG A 77 -10.95 4.20 -5.09
C ARG A 77 -12.11 4.74 -4.26
N ALA A 78 -13.33 4.64 -4.79
CA ALA A 78 -14.54 5.03 -4.11
C ALA A 78 -15.53 3.86 -4.02
N TRP A 79 -16.21 3.77 -2.87
CA TRP A 79 -17.23 2.77 -2.64
C TRP A 79 -18.41 3.36 -1.88
N ASP A 80 -19.59 3.35 -2.51
CA ASP A 80 -20.84 3.83 -1.90
C ASP A 80 -21.37 2.80 -0.87
N GLN A 81 -20.69 2.71 0.26
CA GLN A 81 -21.04 1.92 1.45
C GLN A 81 -20.63 2.68 2.72
N GLU A 82 -21.35 2.46 3.82
CA GLU A 82 -21.00 3.00 5.13
C GLU A 82 -20.33 1.90 5.96
N LEU A 83 -19.03 2.04 6.22
CA LEU A 83 -18.19 1.04 6.90
C LEU A 83 -17.29 1.69 7.95
N ASP A 84 -16.75 0.85 8.83
CA ASP A 84 -15.69 1.25 9.74
C ASP A 84 -14.47 1.77 8.97
N THR A 85 -13.82 2.79 9.50
CA THR A 85 -12.47 3.13 9.07
C THR A 85 -11.58 1.92 9.32
N LEU A 86 -10.85 1.51 8.28
CA LEU A 86 -9.87 0.44 8.33
C LEU A 86 -8.55 1.02 7.89
N LEU A 87 -7.65 1.25 8.83
CA LEU A 87 -6.30 1.73 8.59
C LEU A 87 -5.28 0.62 8.85
N THR A 88 -4.31 0.48 7.94
CA THR A 88 -3.11 -0.33 8.14
C THR A 88 -1.87 0.44 7.71
N VAL A 89 -0.78 0.28 8.47
CA VAL A 89 0.47 0.99 8.27
C VAL A 89 1.65 0.04 8.34
N ASP A 90 2.57 0.19 7.38
CA ASP A 90 3.90 -0.44 7.33
C ASP A 90 3.91 -1.96 7.63
N GLN A 91 2.86 -2.66 7.20
CA GLN A 91 2.70 -4.10 7.38
C GLN A 91 2.67 -4.60 8.84
N GLN A 92 2.42 -3.71 9.79
CA GLN A 92 2.59 -4.01 11.21
C GLN A 92 1.43 -3.55 12.09
N ALA A 93 0.95 -2.31 11.90
CA ALA A 93 0.01 -1.67 12.81
C ALA A 93 -1.24 -1.19 12.08
N GLY A 94 -2.27 -0.80 12.83
CA GLY A 94 -3.49 -0.27 12.26
C GLY A 94 -4.56 0.10 13.27
N VAL A 95 -5.67 0.61 12.75
CA VAL A 95 -6.85 1.05 13.50
C VAL A 95 -8.10 0.55 12.77
N ILE A 96 -9.09 0.09 13.52
CA ILE A 96 -10.42 -0.25 13.00
C ILE A 96 -11.46 0.46 13.87
N GLY A 97 -12.39 1.21 13.28
CA GLY A 97 -13.51 1.78 14.03
C GLY A 97 -14.24 2.89 13.28
N MET A 98 -15.34 3.37 13.86
CA MET A 98 -16.11 4.49 13.34
C MET A 98 -16.48 5.45 14.48
N PRO A 99 -16.55 6.77 14.22
CA PRO A 99 -17.09 7.71 15.18
C PRO A 99 -18.51 7.31 15.60
N ASN A 100 -18.82 7.43 16.89
CA ASN A 100 -20.14 7.12 17.46
C ASN A 100 -20.66 8.29 18.31
N GLU A 101 -21.96 8.56 18.26
CA GLU A 101 -22.61 9.58 19.11
C GLU A 101 -22.86 9.07 20.54
N GLU A 102 -22.98 7.75 20.73
CA GLU A 102 -23.21 7.12 22.03
C GLU A 102 -21.85 6.73 22.66
N GLU A 103 -21.19 7.68 23.35
CA GLU A 103 -19.83 7.57 23.96
C GLU A 103 -19.66 6.52 25.09
N ASP A 104 -20.57 5.55 25.23
CA ASP A 104 -20.59 4.56 26.32
C ASP A 104 -20.08 3.15 25.91
N GLU A 105 -19.64 2.95 24.66
CA GLU A 105 -19.21 1.65 24.11
C GLU A 105 -17.77 1.67 23.53
N VAL A 106 -17.20 0.49 23.25
CA VAL A 106 -15.95 0.37 22.46
C VAL A 106 -16.31 0.71 21.01
N ILE A 107 -15.72 1.76 20.47
CA ILE A 107 -16.01 2.27 19.12
C ILE A 107 -14.91 1.92 18.11
N GLY A 108 -13.80 1.38 18.58
CA GLY A 108 -12.69 0.97 17.72
C GLY A 108 -11.60 0.18 18.44
N LEU A 109 -10.59 -0.18 17.67
CA LEU A 109 -9.47 -1.02 18.07
C LEU A 109 -8.20 -0.52 17.41
N GLU A 110 -7.15 -0.32 18.19
CA GLU A 110 -5.79 -0.12 17.69
C GLU A 110 -4.98 -1.41 17.87
N PHE A 111 -4.19 -1.77 16.86
CA PHE A 111 -3.30 -2.93 16.94
C PHE A 111 -1.88 -2.63 16.47
N ASP A 112 -0.93 -3.38 17.03
CA ASP A 112 0.49 -3.40 16.64
C ASP A 112 0.98 -4.85 16.62
N THR A 113 0.72 -5.52 15.48
CA THR A 113 1.17 -6.89 15.18
C THR A 113 0.91 -7.28 13.73
N GLU A 114 1.94 -7.84 13.08
CA GLU A 114 1.88 -8.39 11.71
C GLU A 114 0.71 -9.37 11.47
N ARG A 115 0.32 -10.14 12.49
CA ARG A 115 -0.79 -11.10 12.37
C ARG A 115 -2.13 -10.40 12.11
N LEU A 116 -2.40 -9.31 12.83
CA LEU A 116 -3.62 -8.54 12.66
C LEU A 116 -3.54 -7.68 11.41
N TYR A 117 -2.35 -7.16 11.08
CA TYR A 117 -2.11 -6.56 9.78
C TYR A 117 -2.51 -7.51 8.63
N GLY A 118 -2.07 -8.77 8.62
CA GLY A 118 -2.42 -9.70 7.55
C GLY A 118 -3.93 -9.92 7.39
N LEU A 119 -4.68 -9.94 8.50
CA LEU A 119 -6.15 -10.02 8.46
C LEU A 119 -6.78 -8.72 7.93
N ALA A 120 -6.30 -7.57 8.42
CA ALA A 120 -6.76 -6.25 8.00
C ALA A 120 -6.45 -5.99 6.52
N PHE A 121 -5.26 -6.37 6.03
CA PHE A 121 -4.88 -6.31 4.63
C PHE A 121 -5.82 -7.14 3.74
N MET A 122 -6.12 -8.39 4.14
CA MET A 122 -7.08 -9.22 3.40
C MET A 122 -8.47 -8.59 3.37
N GLN A 123 -8.91 -7.99 4.48
CA GLN A 123 -10.19 -7.28 4.55
C GLN A 123 -10.20 -6.02 3.68
N PHE A 124 -9.12 -5.22 3.72
CA PHE A 124 -8.95 -4.05 2.86
C PHE A 124 -9.05 -4.45 1.39
N MET A 125 -8.24 -5.41 0.94
CA MET A 125 -8.23 -5.83 -0.46
C MET A 125 -9.56 -6.43 -0.91
N SER A 126 -10.15 -7.34 -0.12
CA SER A 126 -11.35 -8.10 -0.56
C SER A 126 -12.66 -7.35 -0.42
N GLN A 127 -12.78 -6.43 0.54
CA GLN A 127 -14.03 -5.69 0.77
C GLN A 127 -13.93 -4.28 0.21
N HIS A 128 -12.84 -3.58 0.49
CA HIS A 128 -12.75 -2.15 0.22
C HIS A 128 -12.13 -1.88 -1.16
N TRP A 129 -11.12 -2.64 -1.57
CA TRP A 129 -10.39 -2.36 -2.80
C TRP A 129 -11.01 -3.04 -4.04
N ASP A 130 -11.21 -4.35 -4.02
CA ASP A 130 -11.65 -5.09 -5.21
C ASP A 130 -13.10 -4.76 -5.66
N GLU A 131 -13.95 -4.31 -4.73
CA GLU A 131 -15.35 -3.96 -5.01
C GLU A 131 -15.57 -2.46 -5.28
N SER A 132 -14.52 -1.63 -5.17
CA SER A 132 -14.58 -0.18 -5.37
C SER A 132 -14.21 0.26 -6.78
N GLU A 133 -14.66 1.45 -7.16
CA GLU A 133 -14.36 2.08 -8.44
C GLU A 133 -13.07 2.90 -8.38
N GLU A 134 -12.18 2.77 -9.38
CA GLU A 134 -10.97 3.60 -9.49
C GLU A 134 -11.33 5.07 -9.78
N VAL A 135 -10.91 5.98 -8.91
CA VAL A 135 -11.17 7.43 -9.00
C VAL A 135 -9.91 8.20 -9.37
N TYR A 136 -8.78 7.83 -8.76
CA TYR A 136 -7.51 8.50 -8.98
C TYR A 136 -6.35 7.50 -8.96
N THR A 137 -5.36 7.75 -9.81
CA THR A 137 -4.07 7.07 -9.81
C THR A 137 -3.03 8.13 -10.14
N THR A 138 -1.99 8.23 -9.32
CA THR A 138 -0.87 9.15 -9.56
C THR A 138 -0.12 8.83 -10.85
N ASP A 139 0.59 9.82 -11.39
CA ASP A 139 1.52 9.61 -12.48
C ASP A 139 2.75 8.80 -12.02
N ALA A 140 3.42 8.15 -12.98
CA ALA A 140 4.65 7.42 -12.67
C ALA A 140 5.71 8.37 -12.08
N ARG A 141 6.33 7.97 -10.96
CA ARG A 141 7.45 8.71 -10.37
C ARG A 141 8.60 8.78 -11.35
N SER A 142 9.30 9.91 -11.42
CA SER A 142 10.44 10.07 -12.31
C SER A 142 11.57 9.10 -11.97
N LEU A 143 12.16 8.44 -12.98
CA LEU A 143 13.32 7.57 -12.79
C LEU A 143 14.64 8.37 -12.74
N PRO A 144 15.62 8.00 -11.88
CA PRO A 144 15.57 6.87 -10.95
C PRO A 144 14.68 7.14 -9.74
N TYR A 145 14.01 6.10 -9.27
CA TYR A 145 13.10 6.15 -8.11
C TYR A 145 13.49 5.06 -7.11
N GLU A 146 13.63 5.42 -5.84
CA GLU A 146 14.02 4.51 -4.76
C GLU A 146 12.85 4.31 -3.81
N THR A 147 12.59 3.05 -3.46
CA THR A 147 11.54 2.69 -2.50
C THR A 147 11.87 1.35 -1.84
N ALA A 148 11.55 1.22 -0.55
CA ALA A 148 11.61 -0.07 0.13
C ALA A 148 10.26 -0.81 0.06
N ASN A 149 9.19 -0.15 -0.40
CA ASN A 149 7.88 -0.78 -0.55
C ASN A 149 7.75 -1.46 -1.92
N LEU A 150 7.59 -2.78 -1.93
CA LEU A 150 7.36 -3.54 -3.17
C LEU A 150 6.08 -3.07 -3.90
N ARG A 151 5.03 -2.66 -3.17
CA ARG A 151 3.77 -2.19 -3.79
C ARG A 151 3.98 -0.93 -4.60
N ASP A 152 4.73 -0.01 -4.03
CA ASP A 152 5.13 1.22 -4.69
C ASP A 152 6.03 0.95 -5.91
N ALA A 153 7.02 0.06 -5.77
CA ALA A 153 7.86 -0.35 -6.89
C ALA A 153 7.05 -1.01 -8.01
N ALA A 154 6.10 -1.88 -7.65
CA ALA A 154 5.25 -2.58 -8.61
C ALA A 154 4.30 -1.61 -9.33
N LEU A 155 3.69 -0.67 -8.62
CA LEU A 155 2.86 0.38 -9.21
C LEU A 155 3.67 1.22 -10.19
N ASN A 156 4.78 1.81 -9.76
CA ASN A 156 5.60 2.68 -10.62
C ASN A 156 6.11 1.95 -11.86
N THR A 157 6.50 0.68 -11.70
CA THR A 157 6.86 -0.15 -12.85
C THR A 157 5.66 -0.35 -13.79
N ALA A 158 4.46 -0.65 -13.26
CA ALA A 158 3.25 -0.79 -14.08
C ALA A 158 2.95 0.49 -14.87
N LEU A 159 3.00 1.66 -14.20
CA LEU A 159 2.74 2.96 -14.81
C LEU A 159 3.73 3.27 -15.93
N HIS A 160 5.04 3.05 -15.71
CA HIS A 160 6.04 3.24 -16.76
C HIS A 160 5.88 2.27 -17.94
N LEU A 161 5.66 0.98 -17.67
CA LEU A 161 5.48 -0.02 -18.73
C LEU A 161 4.24 0.26 -19.58
N ARG A 162 3.17 0.80 -18.97
CA ARG A 162 1.94 1.22 -19.66
C ARG A 162 2.19 2.35 -20.66
N GLU A 163 3.12 3.25 -20.34
CA GLU A 163 3.57 4.30 -21.26
C GLU A 163 4.58 3.81 -22.32
N GLY A 164 4.98 2.54 -22.27
CA GLY A 164 5.97 1.96 -23.16
C GLY A 164 7.42 2.30 -22.79
N ASN A 165 7.65 2.81 -21.58
CA ASN A 165 8.99 3.06 -21.06
C ASN A 165 9.66 1.73 -20.67
N ALA A 166 10.96 1.60 -20.92
CA ALA A 166 11.76 0.50 -20.42
C ALA A 166 12.26 0.83 -19.00
N VAL A 167 12.09 -0.10 -18.06
CA VAL A 167 12.44 0.10 -16.65
C VAL A 167 13.49 -0.92 -16.23
N GLY A 168 14.60 -0.42 -15.71
CA GLY A 168 15.64 -1.21 -15.06
C GLY A 168 15.38 -1.28 -13.57
N PHE A 169 16.06 -2.20 -12.89
CA PHE A 169 16.06 -2.24 -11.43
C PHE A 169 17.47 -2.49 -10.90
N ARG A 170 17.71 -1.99 -9.70
CA ARG A 170 18.76 -2.42 -8.79
C ARG A 170 18.13 -2.65 -7.43
N ALA A 171 18.26 -3.83 -6.86
CA ALA A 171 17.66 -4.16 -5.56
C ALA A 171 18.62 -4.96 -4.70
N ARG A 172 18.40 -4.93 -3.39
CA ARG A 172 18.95 -5.93 -2.47
C ARG A 172 18.02 -7.13 -2.48
N VAL A 173 18.54 -8.32 -2.73
CA VAL A 173 17.75 -9.55 -2.84
C VAL A 173 18.32 -10.67 -1.99
N ARG A 174 17.47 -11.61 -1.57
CA ARG A 174 17.85 -12.92 -1.01
C ARG A 174 16.89 -13.98 -1.52
N GLU A 175 17.29 -15.24 -1.52
CA GLU A 175 16.41 -16.35 -1.95
C GLU A 175 15.11 -16.37 -1.13
N ALA A 176 13.99 -16.66 -1.80
CA ALA A 176 12.67 -16.82 -1.18
C ALA A 176 12.17 -18.28 -1.30
N PRO A 177 11.51 -18.83 -0.25
CA PRO A 177 11.35 -18.23 1.07
C PRO A 177 12.69 -18.18 1.82
N ALA A 178 12.93 -17.07 2.53
CA ALA A 178 14.20 -16.85 3.19
C ALA A 178 14.42 -17.80 4.38
N GLU A 179 15.63 -18.36 4.47
CA GLU A 179 16.14 -19.09 5.63
C GLU A 179 16.88 -18.13 6.59
N GLU A 180 17.10 -18.55 7.84
CA GLU A 180 17.71 -17.69 8.89
C GLU A 180 19.10 -17.16 8.52
N ASP A 181 19.85 -17.89 7.69
CA ASP A 181 21.19 -17.57 7.21
C ASP A 181 21.24 -17.04 5.76
N SER A 182 20.08 -16.77 5.14
CA SER A 182 20.01 -16.19 3.80
C SER A 182 20.71 -14.82 3.75
N THR A 183 21.70 -14.69 2.87
CA THR A 183 22.48 -13.47 2.71
C THR A 183 21.86 -12.56 1.65
N TRP A 184 21.78 -11.27 1.97
CA TRP A 184 21.41 -10.27 0.99
C TRP A 184 22.55 -10.01 -0.01
N GLU A 185 22.23 -10.00 -1.29
CA GLU A 185 23.10 -9.60 -2.39
C GLU A 185 22.47 -8.47 -3.20
N THR A 186 23.24 -7.86 -4.11
CA THR A 186 22.72 -6.81 -4.99
C THR A 186 22.47 -7.41 -6.36
N MET A 187 21.27 -7.21 -6.89
CA MET A 187 20.87 -7.66 -8.21
C MET A 187 20.46 -6.48 -9.08
N GLU A 188 20.89 -6.51 -10.34
CA GLU A 188 20.52 -5.53 -11.36
C GLU A 188 19.94 -6.24 -12.57
N GLY A 189 18.98 -5.59 -13.24
CA GLY A 189 18.35 -6.15 -14.42
C GLY A 189 17.30 -5.24 -15.03
N GLN A 190 16.51 -5.81 -15.93
CA GLN A 190 15.39 -5.15 -16.59
C GLN A 190 14.07 -5.73 -16.11
N LEU A 191 13.12 -4.87 -15.75
CA LEU A 191 11.74 -5.27 -15.49
C LEU A 191 10.99 -5.45 -16.81
N THR A 192 10.24 -6.54 -16.90
CA THR A 192 9.49 -6.95 -18.10
C THR A 192 7.98 -6.91 -17.88
N THR A 193 7.53 -7.12 -16.65
CA THR A 193 6.14 -6.98 -16.21
C THR A 193 6.11 -6.91 -14.68
N VAL A 194 4.94 -6.61 -14.14
CA VAL A 194 4.63 -6.79 -12.71
C VAL A 194 3.42 -7.67 -12.51
N ARG A 195 3.22 -8.15 -11.29
CA ARG A 195 1.97 -8.72 -10.79
C ARG A 195 1.46 -7.77 -9.72
N GLN A 196 0.25 -7.24 -9.88
CA GLN A 196 -0.36 -6.30 -8.93
C GLN A 196 -1.88 -6.23 -9.18
N SER A 197 -2.63 -5.85 -8.15
CA SER A 197 -4.10 -5.66 -8.19
C SER A 197 -4.56 -4.30 -7.67
N PHE A 198 -3.64 -3.34 -7.52
CA PHE A 198 -3.90 -2.02 -6.96
C PHE A 198 -4.43 -1.04 -8.01
N ALA A 199 -3.83 -1.01 -9.19
CA ALA A 199 -4.22 -0.14 -10.31
C ALA A 199 -4.72 -0.95 -11.50
N GLU A 200 -5.60 -0.38 -12.33
CA GLU A 200 -6.02 -1.02 -13.57
C GLU A 200 -5.02 -0.81 -14.75
N PRO A 201 -4.79 -1.84 -15.59
CA PRO A 201 -5.29 -3.20 -15.47
C PRO A 201 -4.56 -3.99 -14.39
N SER A 202 -5.31 -4.79 -13.64
CA SER A 202 -4.72 -5.82 -12.77
C SER A 202 -3.91 -6.85 -13.59
N THR A 203 -2.77 -7.28 -13.02
CA THR A 203 -1.85 -8.24 -13.66
C THR A 203 -1.49 -9.43 -12.77
N ASN A 204 -2.07 -9.49 -11.58
CA ASN A 204 -1.98 -10.63 -10.68
C ASN A 204 -2.80 -11.84 -11.20
N SER A 205 -2.36 -13.02 -10.80
CA SER A 205 -3.00 -14.31 -11.11
C SER A 205 -3.89 -14.81 -9.98
N PHE A 206 -3.66 -14.34 -8.75
CA PHE A 206 -4.47 -14.67 -7.58
C PHE A 206 -4.55 -13.48 -6.61
N PHE A 207 -5.49 -13.56 -5.66
CA PHE A 207 -5.75 -12.50 -4.70
C PHE A 207 -4.52 -12.18 -3.84
N GLY A 208 -4.20 -10.89 -3.71
CA GLY A 208 -3.07 -10.40 -2.92
C GLY A 208 -1.69 -10.65 -3.52
N GLU A 209 -1.59 -11.23 -4.73
CA GLU A 209 -0.30 -11.42 -5.38
C GLU A 209 0.29 -10.07 -5.81
N ILE A 210 1.52 -9.83 -5.37
CA ILE A 210 2.29 -8.69 -5.81
C ILE A 210 3.75 -9.07 -6.04
N GLY A 211 4.32 -8.64 -7.15
CA GLY A 211 5.70 -8.96 -7.46
C GLY A 211 6.23 -8.29 -8.71
N LEU A 212 7.55 -8.16 -8.75
CA LEU A 212 8.29 -7.67 -9.90
C LEU A 212 8.79 -8.85 -10.73
N VAL A 213 8.70 -8.77 -12.06
CA VAL A 213 9.17 -9.81 -12.96
C VAL A 213 10.17 -9.21 -13.94
N GLY A 214 11.40 -9.72 -13.91
CA GLY A 214 12.50 -9.15 -14.67
C GLY A 214 13.38 -10.18 -15.36
N HIS A 215 14.46 -9.67 -15.93
CA HIS A 215 15.54 -10.45 -16.51
C HIS A 215 16.90 -9.90 -16.04
N THR A 216 17.82 -10.79 -15.69
CA THR A 216 19.23 -10.48 -15.44
C THR A 216 20.10 -11.20 -16.45
N ASP A 217 21.31 -10.68 -16.71
CA ASP A 217 22.24 -11.28 -17.66
C ASP A 217 22.75 -12.66 -17.19
N GLU A 218 22.78 -12.89 -15.87
CA GLU A 218 23.35 -14.09 -15.25
C GLU A 218 22.31 -15.22 -15.06
N GLU A 219 21.16 -14.90 -14.48
CA GLU A 219 20.12 -15.87 -14.08
C GLU A 219 18.98 -15.99 -15.10
N GLY A 220 18.89 -15.04 -16.03
CA GLY A 220 17.79 -14.95 -16.96
C GLY A 220 16.52 -14.43 -16.28
N ARG A 221 15.36 -15.08 -16.47
CA ARG A 221 14.09 -14.59 -15.91
C ARG A 221 14.09 -14.74 -14.38
N VAL A 222 13.79 -13.66 -13.67
CA VAL A 222 13.68 -13.63 -12.20
C VAL A 222 12.35 -13.05 -11.74
N THR A 223 11.88 -13.47 -10.57
CA THR A 223 10.73 -12.89 -9.86
C THR A 223 11.13 -12.43 -8.46
N MET A 224 10.64 -11.25 -8.07
CA MET A 224 10.96 -10.64 -6.78
C MET A 224 9.68 -10.26 -6.04
N GLY A 225 9.55 -10.76 -4.82
CA GLY A 225 8.51 -10.43 -3.86
C GLY A 225 9.02 -9.42 -2.83
N GLY A 226 8.11 -8.90 -2.01
CA GLY A 226 8.43 -7.99 -0.92
C GLY A 226 8.71 -8.74 0.37
N HIS A 227 8.67 -8.04 1.50
CA HIS A 227 8.87 -8.66 2.81
C HIS A 227 8.03 -9.93 3.01
N GLY A 228 8.68 -11.03 3.39
CA GLY A 228 8.01 -12.32 3.56
C GLY A 228 7.64 -13.03 2.27
N ALA A 229 8.29 -12.70 1.14
CA ALA A 229 8.14 -13.38 -0.14
C ALA A 229 8.22 -14.90 0.01
N TYR A 230 7.32 -15.60 -0.69
CA TYR A 230 7.15 -17.04 -0.54
C TYR A 230 7.00 -17.78 -1.87
N PHE A 231 6.45 -17.10 -2.89
CA PHE A 231 6.20 -17.70 -4.20
C PHE A 231 7.21 -17.27 -5.26
N GLU A 232 7.88 -16.15 -5.02
CA GLU A 232 8.89 -15.55 -5.88
C GLU A 232 10.24 -16.22 -5.69
N ASP A 233 11.14 -16.02 -6.65
CA ASP A 233 12.51 -16.54 -6.57
C ASP A 233 13.31 -15.82 -5.49
N TYR A 234 13.01 -14.53 -5.28
CA TYR A 234 13.71 -13.66 -4.34
C TYR A 234 12.77 -12.80 -3.50
N GLU A 235 13.17 -12.53 -2.27
CA GLU A 235 12.68 -11.39 -1.47
C GLU A 235 13.56 -10.18 -1.79
N ALA A 236 12.94 -9.03 -2.07
CA ALA A 236 13.62 -7.79 -2.43
C ALA A 236 13.36 -6.66 -1.43
N THR A 237 14.38 -5.82 -1.23
CA THR A 237 14.34 -4.56 -0.48
C THR A 237 15.27 -3.54 -1.14
N ASP A 238 15.23 -2.27 -0.70
CA ASP A 238 16.08 -1.18 -1.21
C ASP A 238 16.03 -1.11 -2.75
N ILE A 239 14.81 -1.08 -3.30
CA ILE A 239 14.56 -1.19 -4.73
C ILE A 239 14.76 0.18 -5.36
N VAL A 240 15.64 0.24 -6.35
CA VAL A 240 15.82 1.41 -7.21
C VAL A 240 15.35 1.07 -8.61
N LEU A 241 14.26 1.68 -9.05
CA LEU A 241 13.84 1.68 -10.44
C LEU A 241 14.70 2.65 -11.23
N THR A 242 15.21 2.24 -12.39
CA THR A 242 16.17 3.01 -13.19
C THR A 242 15.70 3.16 -14.63
N PRO A 243 16.08 4.24 -15.34
CA PRO A 243 15.87 4.31 -16.78
C PRO A 243 16.80 3.31 -17.50
N LEU A 244 16.35 2.76 -18.62
CA LEU A 244 17.15 1.93 -19.54
C LEU A 244 17.52 2.65 -20.83
#